data_AF-A0A975GRN2-F1
#
_entry.id   AF-A0A975GRN2-F1
#
_cell.length_a   1.000
_cell.length_b   1.000
_cell.length_c   1.000
_cell.angle_alpha   90.00
_cell.angle_beta   90.00
_cell.angle_gamma   90.00
#
_symmetry.space_group_name_H-M   'P 1'
#
loop_
_entity.id
_entity.type
_entity.pdbx_description
1 polymer ?
#
loop_
_entity_poly.entity_id
_entity_poly.type
_entity_poly.pdbx_seq_one_letter_code
_entity_poly.pdbx_strand_id
1 'polypeptide(L)'
;MTKVANSQAIENAKSELVEKVKAALNLSEIKKILEDQHNLEISDDLEVNSGEMVIHNNQLGYKMEFEVLLSLSVLLDGDGNYIPPEDTPEENIDQLGTQVGNIIQDVVADES
;
A
#
# COMPACT_ATOMS: atom_id res chain seq x y z
N MET A 1 25.62 -21.30 -36.64
CA MET A 1 25.72 -20.01 -35.92
C MET A 1 26.89 -20.11 -34.95
N THR A 2 27.90 -19.27 -35.08
CA THR A 2 29.13 -19.33 -34.26
C THR A 2 28.87 -18.70 -32.90
N LYS A 3 29.07 -19.45 -31.81
CA LYS A 3 29.02 -18.92 -30.44
C LYS A 3 30.40 -18.34 -30.09
N VAL A 4 30.45 -17.07 -29.74
CA VAL A 4 31.68 -16.37 -29.33
C VAL A 4 31.83 -16.24 -27.81
N ALA A 5 30.79 -16.63 -27.06
CA ALA A 5 30.75 -16.57 -25.60
C ALA A 5 29.98 -17.76 -25.03
N ASN A 6 30.30 -18.10 -23.78
CA ASN A 6 29.60 -19.14 -23.02
C ASN A 6 28.26 -18.59 -22.51
N SER A 7 27.15 -19.16 -23.00
CA SER A 7 25.80 -18.77 -22.59
C SER A 7 25.56 -18.90 -21.08
N GLN A 8 26.11 -19.92 -20.42
CA GLN A 8 25.96 -20.10 -18.97
C GLN A 8 26.65 -18.99 -18.19
N ALA A 9 27.81 -18.52 -18.64
CA ALA A 9 28.52 -17.42 -18.01
C ALA A 9 27.70 -16.11 -18.08
N ILE A 10 27.01 -15.89 -19.20
CA ILE A 10 26.11 -14.74 -19.38
C ILE A 10 24.90 -14.83 -18.45
N GLU A 11 24.24 -15.99 -18.38
CA GLU A 11 23.09 -16.17 -17.47
C GLU A 11 23.50 -16.02 -16.00
N ASN A 12 24.66 -16.55 -15.61
CA ASN A 12 25.14 -16.36 -14.24
C ASN A 12 25.43 -14.88 -13.93
N ALA A 13 26.04 -14.15 -14.87
CA ALA A 13 26.30 -12.72 -14.70
C ALA A 13 25.02 -11.90 -14.60
N LYS A 14 23.96 -12.29 -15.34
CA LYS A 14 22.62 -11.70 -15.24
C LYS A 14 22.02 -11.89 -13.85
N SER A 15 22.06 -13.10 -13.31
CA SER A 15 21.55 -13.38 -11.96
C SER A 15 22.34 -12.62 -10.89
N GLU A 16 23.67 -12.58 -11.00
CA GLU A 16 24.52 -11.81 -10.09
C GLU A 16 24.20 -10.31 -10.13
N LEU A 17 23.91 -9.77 -11.31
CA LEU A 17 23.49 -8.38 -11.46
C LEU A 17 22.16 -8.11 -10.74
N VAL A 18 21.16 -8.98 -10.91
CA VAL A 18 19.87 -8.84 -10.21
C VAL A 18 20.07 -8.85 -8.69
N GLU A 19 20.87 -9.77 -8.16
CA GLU A 19 21.14 -9.84 -6.71
C GLU A 19 21.85 -8.60 -6.18
N LYS A 20 22.79 -8.02 -6.96
CA LYS A 20 23.43 -6.75 -6.63
C LYS A 20 22.44 -5.58 -6.63
N VAL A 21 21.49 -5.56 -7.58
CA VAL A 21 20.44 -4.53 -7.59
C VAL A 21 19.54 -4.67 -6.37
N LYS A 22 19.10 -5.88 -6.02
CA LYS A 22 18.30 -6.14 -4.81
C LYS A 22 18.99 -5.62 -3.55
N ALA A 23 20.29 -5.91 -3.39
CA ALA A 23 21.07 -5.48 -2.23
C ALA A 23 21.29 -3.95 -2.17
N ALA A 24 21.12 -3.24 -3.29
CA ALA A 24 21.26 -1.79 -3.37
C ALA A 24 19.94 -1.03 -3.13
N LEU A 25 18.81 -1.74 -2.96
CA LEU A 25 17.51 -1.12 -2.75
C LEU A 25 17.43 -0.44 -1.38
N ASN A 26 16.83 0.75 -1.34
CA ASN A 26 16.45 1.40 -0.10
C ASN A 26 15.05 0.94 0.30
N LEU A 27 14.97 -0.13 1.09
CA LEU A 27 13.71 -0.75 1.50
C LEU A 27 12.82 0.18 2.32
N SER A 28 13.40 1.12 3.08
CA SER A 28 12.62 2.09 3.85
C SER A 28 11.90 3.10 2.96
N GLU A 29 12.53 3.55 1.87
CA GLU A 29 11.88 4.44 0.90
C GLU A 29 10.85 3.68 0.06
N ILE A 30 11.14 2.42 -0.32
CA ILE A 30 10.18 1.58 -1.02
C ILE A 30 8.96 1.28 -0.16
N LYS A 31 9.15 1.01 1.14
CA LYS A 31 8.06 0.83 2.10
C LYS A 31 7.12 2.02 2.09
N LYS A 32 7.64 3.25 2.20
CA LYS A 32 6.81 4.48 2.12
C LYS A 32 6.05 4.58 0.81
N ILE A 33 6.69 4.29 -0.33
CA ILE A 33 6.03 4.31 -1.64
C ILE A 33 4.84 3.32 -1.66
N LEU A 34 5.00 2.12 -1.12
CA LEU A 34 3.94 1.12 -1.06
C LEU A 34 2.83 1.51 -0.08
N GLU A 35 3.17 2.05 1.09
CA GLU A 35 2.22 2.55 2.07
C GLU A 35 1.36 3.68 1.48
N ASP A 36 1.99 4.64 0.79
CA ASP A 36 1.31 5.77 0.12
C ASP A 36 0.42 5.29 -1.04
N GLN A 37 0.89 4.31 -1.83
CA GLN A 37 0.14 3.79 -2.98
C GLN A 37 -1.12 3.01 -2.58
N HIS A 38 -1.05 2.29 -1.45
CA HIS A 38 -2.11 1.39 -1.01
C HIS A 38 -2.92 1.91 0.18
N ASN A 39 -2.52 3.03 0.78
CA ASN A 39 -3.12 3.61 1.99
C ASN A 39 -3.20 2.59 3.14
N LEU A 40 -2.12 1.83 3.34
CA LEU A 40 -1.97 0.79 4.34
C LEU A 40 -0.63 0.96 5.05
N GLU A 41 -0.61 0.82 6.37
CA GLU A 41 0.64 0.77 7.14
C GLU A 41 1.23 -0.65 7.03
N ILE A 42 2.49 -0.75 6.64
CA ILE A 42 3.19 -2.03 6.59
C ILE A 42 3.89 -2.19 7.95
N SER A 43 3.40 -3.07 8.81
CA SER A 43 3.96 -3.22 10.17
C SER A 43 5.32 -3.93 10.16
N ASP A 44 5.53 -4.85 9.22
CA ASP A 44 6.71 -5.73 9.17
C ASP A 44 7.81 -5.19 8.25
N ASP A 45 8.95 -5.89 8.26
CA ASP A 45 10.05 -5.63 7.34
C ASP A 45 9.67 -6.06 5.91
N LEU A 46 9.94 -5.18 4.95
CA LEU A 46 9.69 -5.42 3.54
C LEU A 46 10.77 -6.34 2.96
N GLU A 47 10.39 -7.49 2.42
CA GLU A 47 11.32 -8.42 1.77
C GLU A 47 11.20 -8.40 0.24
N VAL A 48 12.33 -8.59 -0.43
CA VAL A 48 12.39 -8.71 -1.89
C VAL A 48 12.31 -10.19 -2.25
N ASN A 49 11.18 -10.62 -2.81
CA ASN A 49 10.95 -12.01 -3.17
C ASN A 49 11.71 -12.38 -4.46
N SER A 50 11.57 -11.58 -5.52
CA SER A 50 12.21 -11.86 -6.81
C SER A 50 12.59 -10.60 -7.59
N GLY A 51 13.43 -10.78 -8.61
CA GLY A 51 13.86 -9.70 -9.48
C GLY A 51 14.09 -10.20 -10.90
N GLU A 52 13.64 -9.44 -11.89
CA GLU A 52 13.80 -9.76 -13.31
C GLU A 52 14.30 -8.54 -14.10
N MET A 53 15.15 -8.79 -15.09
CA MET A 53 15.50 -7.81 -16.10
C MET A 53 14.45 -7.76 -17.20
N VAL A 54 13.88 -6.58 -17.42
CA VAL A 54 12.82 -6.36 -18.41
C VAL A 54 13.23 -5.22 -19.36
N ILE A 55 12.72 -5.23 -20.60
CA ILE A 55 12.83 -4.05 -21.47
C ILE A 55 11.57 -3.22 -21.30
N HIS A 56 11.74 -2.00 -20.80
CA HIS A 56 10.65 -1.04 -20.63
C HIS A 56 11.06 0.28 -21.27
N ASN A 57 10.20 0.85 -22.12
CA ASN A 57 10.47 2.09 -22.86
C ASN A 57 11.83 2.10 -23.59
N ASN A 58 12.16 0.99 -24.26
CA ASN A 58 13.41 0.82 -25.00
C ASN A 58 14.68 0.97 -24.14
N GLN A 59 14.54 0.76 -22.83
CA GLN A 59 15.63 0.76 -21.85
C GLN A 59 15.58 -0.53 -21.02
N LEU A 60 16.73 -0.92 -20.49
CA LEU A 60 16.81 -2.02 -19.53
C LEU A 60 16.26 -1.54 -18.18
N GLY A 61 15.21 -2.19 -17.71
CA GLY A 61 14.63 -2.00 -16.39
C GLY A 61 14.80 -3.23 -15.51
N TYR A 62 14.60 -3.04 -14.22
CA TYR A 62 14.63 -4.10 -13.22
C TYR A 62 13.29 -4.11 -12.49
N LYS A 63 12.52 -5.16 -12.71
CA LYS A 63 11.25 -5.37 -12.00
C LYS A 63 11.55 -6.15 -10.73
N MET A 64 11.24 -5.56 -9.59
CA MET A 64 11.41 -6.19 -8.27
C MET A 64 10.04 -6.49 -7.69
N GLU A 65 9.86 -7.73 -7.26
CA GLU A 65 8.63 -8.18 -6.60
C GLU A 65 8.87 -8.22 -5.09
N PHE A 66 7.96 -7.60 -4.35
CA PHE A 66 7.99 -7.55 -2.90
C PHE A 66 6.79 -8.30 -2.35
N GLU A 67 6.98 -8.92 -1.20
CA GLU A 67 5.91 -9.57 -0.45
C GLU A 67 5.78 -8.87 0.90
N VAL A 68 4.55 -8.54 1.26
CA VAL A 68 4.22 -7.85 2.52
C VAL A 68 3.20 -8.67 3.28
N LEU A 69 3.45 -8.85 4.59
CA LEU A 69 2.48 -9.41 5.50
C LEU A 69 1.70 -8.26 6.15
N LEU A 70 0.37 -8.37 6.14
CA LEU A 70 -0.53 -7.38 6.72
C LEU A 70 -1.37 -8.05 7.81
N SER A 71 -1.44 -7.40 8.97
CA SER A 71 -2.33 -7.78 10.05
C SER A 71 -3.57 -6.90 10.01
N LEU A 72 -4.72 -7.49 9.67
CA LEU A 72 -6.01 -6.79 9.61
C LEU A 72 -6.96 -7.38 10.66
N SER A 73 -7.85 -6.55 11.19
CA SER A 73 -8.87 -6.96 12.16
C SER A 73 -10.27 -6.55 11.70
N VAL A 74 -11.26 -7.36 12.08
CA VAL A 74 -12.69 -7.09 11.88
C VAL A 74 -13.38 -7.32 13.22
N LEU A 75 -14.23 -6.38 13.61
CA LEU A 75 -15.08 -6.48 14.79
C LEU A 75 -16.50 -6.85 14.37
N LEU A 76 -17.12 -7.77 15.11
CA LEU A 76 -18.51 -8.18 14.93
C LEU A 76 -19.20 -8.38 16.28
N ASP A 77 -20.52 -8.21 16.30
CA ASP A 77 -21.34 -8.47 17.48
C ASP A 77 -21.67 -9.96 17.66
N GLY A 78 -22.40 -10.28 18.74
CA GLY A 78 -22.81 -11.66 19.05
C GLY A 78 -23.83 -12.27 18.08
N ASP A 79 -24.48 -11.44 17.26
CA ASP A 79 -25.43 -11.86 16.23
C ASP A 79 -24.74 -11.98 14.84
N GLY A 80 -23.46 -11.61 14.74
CA GLY A 80 -22.65 -11.68 13.54
C GLY A 80 -22.69 -10.43 12.66
N ASN A 81 -23.22 -9.30 13.15
CA ASN A 81 -23.20 -8.04 12.41
C ASN A 81 -21.82 -7.38 12.52
N TYR A 82 -21.36 -6.79 11.42
CA TYR A 82 -20.12 -6.01 11.38
C TYR A 82 -20.25 -4.73 12.23
N ILE A 83 -19.26 -4.50 13.09
CA ILE A 83 -19.11 -3.27 13.87
C ILE A 83 -17.97 -2.45 13.24
N PRO A 84 -18.23 -1.27 12.67
CA PRO A 84 -17.18 -0.42 12.12
C PRO A 84 -16.24 0.10 13.22
N PRO A 85 -14.97 0.40 12.91
CA PRO A 85 -14.06 1.05 13.86
C PRO A 85 -14.64 2.38 14.34
N GLU A 86 -14.52 2.68 15.64
CA GLU A 86 -14.84 4.01 16.15
C GLU A 86 -13.72 4.99 15.72
N ASP A 87 -14.13 6.04 14.99
CA ASP A 87 -13.38 7.21 14.49
C ASP A 87 -12.73 7.14 13.09
N THR A 88 -13.46 7.67 12.10
CA THR A 88 -12.86 8.62 11.14
C THR A 88 -13.46 10.01 11.36
N PRO A 89 -12.67 11.11 11.31
CA PRO A 89 -13.17 12.47 11.52
C PRO A 89 -14.28 12.92 10.55
N GLU A 90 -14.48 12.19 9.45
CA GLU A 90 -15.42 12.55 8.38
C GLU A 90 -16.90 12.36 8.77
N GLU A 91 -17.22 11.46 9.71
CA GLU A 91 -18.59 11.28 10.18
C GLU A 91 -19.03 12.33 11.23
N ASN A 92 -18.08 13.06 11.83
CA ASN A 92 -18.37 14.07 12.85
C ASN A 92 -18.90 15.40 12.27
N ILE A 93 -18.65 15.69 10.99
CA ILE A 93 -19.12 16.93 10.35
C ILE A 93 -20.63 16.86 10.07
N ASP A 94 -21.13 15.70 9.66
CA ASP A 94 -22.57 15.50 9.39
C ASP A 94 -23.42 15.55 10.66
N GLN A 95 -22.87 15.08 11.79
CA GLN A 95 -23.55 15.13 13.10
C GLN A 95 -23.60 16.54 13.69
N LEU A 96 -22.60 17.38 13.43
CA LEU A 96 -22.62 18.80 13.80
C LEU A 96 -23.65 19.59 12.96
N GLY A 97 -23.75 19.31 11.66
CA GLY A 97 -24.72 19.94 10.76
C GLY A 97 -26.18 19.66 11.15
N THR A 98 -26.49 18.44 11.60
CA THR A 98 -27.83 18.06 12.06
C THR A 98 -28.20 18.65 13.42
N GLN A 99 -27.23 18.80 14.34
CA GLN A 99 -27.50 19.42 15.65
C GLN A 99 -27.80 20.92 15.54
N VAL A 100 -27.15 21.66 14.64
CA VAL A 100 -27.41 23.10 14.44
C VAL A 100 -28.78 23.35 13.79
N GLY A 101 -29.22 22.47 12.89
CA GLY A 101 -30.53 22.57 12.24
C GLY A 101 -31.72 22.47 13.21
N ASN A 102 -31.60 21.61 14.24
CA ASN A 102 -32.66 21.43 15.24
C ASN A 102 -32.76 22.61 16.21
N ILE A 103 -31.63 23.24 16.58
CA ILE A 103 -31.62 24.40 17.48
C ILE A 103 -32.28 25.63 16.82
N ILE A 104 -32.15 25.79 15.50
CA ILE A 104 -32.75 26.93 14.78
C ILE A 104 -34.28 26.79 14.68
N GLN A 105 -34.82 25.58 14.57
CA GLN A 105 -36.27 25.38 14.51
C GLN A 105 -36.98 25.70 15.84
N ASP A 106 -36.34 25.38 16.97
CA ASP A 106 -36.91 25.66 18.30
C ASP A 106 -36.93 27.17 18.63
N VAL A 107 -35.95 27.94 18.13
CA VAL A 107 -35.89 29.41 18.37
C VAL A 107 -36.91 30.17 17.52
N VAL A 108 -37.26 29.67 16.33
CA VAL A 108 -38.21 30.35 15.42
C VAL A 108 -39.67 30.04 15.77
N ALA A 109 -39.94 28.93 16.48
CA ALA A 109 -41.29 28.53 16.88
C ALA A 109 -41.81 29.23 18.15
N ASP A 110 -40.96 29.90 18.93
CA ASP A 110 -41.35 30.63 20.16
C ASP A 110 -41.67 32.12 19.89
N GLU A 111 -41.45 32.62 18.67
CA GLU A 111 -41.75 34.01 18.28
C GLU A 111 -43.03 34.19 17.42
N SER A 112 -43.88 33.15 17.30
CA SER A 112 -45.13 33.20 16.51
C SER A 112 -46.41 33.06 17.33
#